data_AF-A0A5C7LAY9-F1
#
_entry.id   AF-A0A5C7LAY9-F1
#
_cell.length_a   1.000
_cell.length_b   1.000
_cell.length_c   1.000
_cell.angle_alpha   90.00
_cell.angle_beta   90.00
_cell.angle_gamma   90.00
#
_symmetry.space_group_name_H-M   'P 1'
#
loop_
_entity.id
_entity.type
_entity.pdbx_description
1 polymer ?
#
loop_
_entity_poly.entity_id
_entity_poly.type
_entity_poly.pdbx_seq_one_letter_code
_entity_poly.pdbx_strand_id
1 'polypeptide(L)'
;MNTALLKNISKQTCAWCGGKYHDRAHVPTKFLIPKSERNNSKWPILPSCQQCNQGLKLDEEWLTIHFSSMLYDYSDVAKKMFDGPVTKHLQKLTPIAARYNKYLSLVELKVNGNSLGLKTRIDMSQEDCNRLERVAEMFARGLYYWHNQQTAQKLKAKVVYLTPKRFKDFSTHMKPLKLYPIFPITFEYAYGYVSATGEAAFIIMIYGKPAFQILLIKKEKYDRMESKVKSGEIIQIHEPSIEIY
;
A
#
# COMPACT_ATOMS: atom_id res chain seq x y z
N MET A 1 -10.85 4.97 19.95
CA MET A 1 -9.49 4.87 20.51
C MET A 1 -9.21 6.19 21.23
N ASN A 2 -8.95 6.12 22.54
CA ASN A 2 -8.74 7.27 23.41
C ASN A 2 -7.44 8.00 23.04
N THR A 3 -7.53 9.29 22.71
CA THR A 3 -6.40 10.22 22.52
C THR A 3 -5.49 10.34 23.74
N ALA A 4 -5.93 9.85 24.91
CA ALA A 4 -5.16 9.81 26.15
C ALA A 4 -3.99 8.81 26.16
N LEU A 5 -3.99 7.78 25.29
CA LEU A 5 -2.93 6.75 25.24
C LEU A 5 -1.68 7.17 24.46
N LEU A 6 -1.70 8.31 23.76
CA LEU A 6 -0.54 8.83 23.01
C LEU A 6 0.49 9.55 23.90
N LYS A 7 0.24 9.71 25.21
CA LYS A 7 1.08 10.56 26.08
C LYS A 7 2.37 9.91 26.60
N ASN A 8 2.56 8.59 26.47
CA ASN A 8 3.73 7.88 27.00
C ASN A 8 4.46 6.99 25.98
N ILE A 9 4.43 7.37 24.70
CA ILE A 9 5.32 6.76 23.71
C ILE A 9 6.72 7.31 23.96
N SER A 10 7.75 6.46 23.92
CA SER A 10 9.15 6.88 24.02
C SER A 10 9.39 7.96 22.95
N LYS A 11 9.38 9.24 23.39
CA LYS A 11 9.35 10.45 22.54
C LYS A 11 10.64 10.65 21.76
N GLN A 12 11.34 9.60 21.35
CA GLN A 12 12.67 9.68 20.72
C GLN A 12 12.90 8.69 19.59
N THR A 13 12.00 7.73 19.28
CA THR A 13 12.27 6.70 18.27
C THR A 13 11.36 6.76 17.05
N CYS A 14 11.95 6.53 15.87
CA CYS A 14 11.27 6.44 14.58
C CYS A 14 10.44 5.16 14.51
N ALA A 15 9.16 5.28 14.14
CA ALA A 15 8.21 4.17 14.05
C ALA A 15 8.62 3.07 13.05
N TRP A 16 9.43 3.42 12.04
CA TRP A 16 9.88 2.50 11.00
C TRP A 16 11.21 1.82 11.31
N CYS A 17 12.23 2.60 11.68
CA CYS A 17 13.60 2.10 11.82
C CYS A 17 14.10 2.00 13.27
N GLY A 18 13.34 2.50 14.26
CA GLY A 18 13.77 2.53 15.67
C GLY A 18 14.87 3.55 16.00
N GLY A 19 15.49 4.20 15.00
CA GLY A 19 16.48 5.26 15.20
C GLY A 19 15.88 6.54 15.78
N LYS A 20 16.69 7.59 15.96
CA LYS A 20 16.22 8.87 16.52
C LYS A 20 15.19 9.54 15.59
N TYR A 21 14.03 9.92 16.13
CA TYR A 21 13.05 10.70 15.37
C TYR A 21 13.41 12.19 15.36
N HIS A 22 13.05 12.87 14.28
CA HIS A 22 13.25 14.31 14.11
C HIS A 22 12.00 15.00 13.53
N ASP A 23 11.02 14.22 13.08
CA ASP A 23 9.85 14.72 12.37
C ASP A 23 8.65 13.79 12.62
N ARG A 24 7.51 14.11 12.01
CA ARG A 24 6.31 13.30 12.02
C ARG A 24 5.84 13.01 10.60
N ALA A 25 5.38 11.78 10.39
CA ALA A 25 4.86 11.32 9.11
C ALA A 25 3.44 10.76 9.28
N HIS A 26 2.63 10.96 8.24
CA HIS A 26 1.26 10.45 8.18
C HIS A 26 1.23 9.04 7.59
N VAL A 27 0.37 8.17 8.13
CA VAL A 27 0.10 6.85 7.55
C VAL A 27 -1.40 6.65 7.42
N PRO A 28 -1.99 6.58 6.21
CA PRO A 28 -1.32 6.68 4.91
C PRO A 28 -0.78 8.10 4.64
N THR A 29 0.01 8.25 3.58
CA THR A 29 0.55 9.53 3.17
C THR A 29 -0.52 10.53 2.72
N LYS A 30 -0.24 11.82 2.86
CA LYS A 30 -1.13 12.91 2.42
C LYS A 30 -1.38 12.93 0.92
N PHE A 31 -0.50 12.33 0.11
CA PHE A 31 -0.68 12.27 -1.34
C PHE A 31 -1.87 11.39 -1.73
N LEU A 32 -2.15 10.35 -0.95
CA LEU A 32 -3.27 9.44 -1.17
C LEU A 32 -4.62 10.01 -0.71
N ILE A 33 -4.61 11.04 0.13
CA ILE A 33 -5.81 11.55 0.81
C ILE A 33 -6.31 12.86 0.17
N PRO A 34 -7.58 12.91 -0.29
CA PRO A 34 -8.23 14.13 -0.76
C PRO A 34 -8.12 15.26 0.26
N LYS A 35 -7.90 16.49 -0.21
CA LYS A 35 -7.74 17.65 0.70
C LYS A 35 -8.91 17.83 1.67
N SER A 36 -10.13 17.54 1.22
CA SER A 36 -11.36 17.61 2.02
C SER A 36 -11.37 16.68 3.23
N GLU A 37 -10.59 15.60 3.19
CA GLU A 37 -10.57 14.57 4.24
C GLU A 37 -9.44 14.78 5.26
N ARG A 38 -8.47 15.65 4.97
CA ARG A 38 -7.20 15.76 5.73
C ARG A 38 -7.34 16.23 7.18
N ASN A 39 -8.49 16.79 7.56
CA ASN A 39 -8.76 17.22 8.93
C ASN A 39 -9.25 16.09 9.84
N ASN A 40 -9.15 14.84 9.40
CA ASN A 40 -9.58 13.67 10.15
C ASN A 40 -8.69 13.42 11.39
N SER A 41 -9.29 13.53 12.57
CA SER A 41 -8.64 13.27 13.86
C SER A 41 -8.14 11.83 14.06
N LYS A 42 -8.64 10.88 13.26
CA LYS A 42 -8.22 9.48 13.31
C LYS A 42 -6.99 9.18 12.46
N TRP A 43 -6.45 10.15 11.70
CA TRP A 43 -5.30 9.93 10.83
C TRP A 43 -4.03 9.64 11.65
N PRO A 44 -3.43 8.45 11.53
CA PRO A 44 -2.19 8.14 12.22
C PRO A 44 -1.07 9.12 11.86
N ILE A 45 -0.53 9.80 12.88
CA ILE A 45 0.66 10.65 12.81
C ILE A 45 1.72 10.02 13.70
N LEU A 46 2.83 9.59 13.09
CA LEU A 46 3.84 8.77 13.75
C LEU A 46 5.20 9.48 13.79
N PRO A 47 6.03 9.23 14.82
CA PRO A 47 7.39 9.76 14.87
C PRO A 47 8.24 9.14 13.75
N SER A 48 8.96 9.96 13.00
CA SER A 48 9.82 9.54 11.88
C SER A 48 11.21 10.18 11.95
N CYS A 49 12.24 9.46 11.51
CA CYS A 49 13.50 10.09 11.12
C CYS A 49 13.35 10.72 9.73
N GLN A 50 14.23 11.67 9.39
CA GLN A 50 14.19 12.36 8.10
C GLN A 50 14.29 11.38 6.92
N GLN A 51 15.18 10.38 7.01
CA GLN A 51 15.37 9.37 5.96
C GLN A 51 14.10 8.55 5.70
N CYS A 52 13.41 8.07 6.73
CA CYS A 52 12.16 7.32 6.55
C CYS A 52 11.02 8.20 6.04
N ASN A 53 10.94 9.45 6.51
CA ASN A 53 9.87 10.38 6.08
C ASN A 53 10.04 10.81 4.61
N GLN A 54 11.26 11.12 4.19
CA GLN A 54 11.52 11.69 2.86
C GLN A 54 11.88 10.63 1.81
N GLY A 55 12.41 9.47 2.24
CA GLY A 55 12.99 8.46 1.36
C GLY A 55 12.00 7.77 0.42
N LEU A 56 10.69 7.82 0.71
CA LEU A 56 9.65 7.17 -0.11
C LEU A 56 8.71 8.15 -0.80
N LYS A 57 8.97 9.46 -0.74
CA LYS A 57 8.06 10.48 -1.29
C LYS A 57 7.69 10.24 -2.76
N LEU A 58 8.68 9.90 -3.60
CA LEU A 58 8.43 9.62 -5.02
C LEU A 58 7.64 8.33 -5.22
N ASP A 59 7.84 7.33 -4.36
CA ASP A 59 7.13 6.05 -4.42
C ASP A 59 5.67 6.22 -3.97
N GLU A 60 5.42 7.09 -2.98
CA GLU A 60 4.08 7.48 -2.54
C GLU A 60 3.31 8.25 -3.63
N GLU A 61 3.99 9.16 -4.33
CA GLU A 61 3.44 9.87 -5.48
C GLU A 61 3.11 8.88 -6.60
N TRP A 62 4.02 7.93 -6.89
CA TRP A 62 3.79 6.86 -7.85
C TRP A 62 2.57 6.01 -7.51
N LEU A 63 2.46 5.55 -6.25
CA LEU A 63 1.33 4.77 -5.77
C LEU A 63 0.01 5.53 -5.96
N THR A 64 -0.01 6.82 -5.63
CA THR A 64 -1.20 7.66 -5.78
C THR A 64 -1.62 7.76 -7.24
N ILE A 65 -0.67 8.03 -8.16
CA ILE A 65 -0.94 8.12 -9.59
C ILE A 65 -1.50 6.78 -10.10
N HIS A 66 -0.82 5.68 -9.77
CA HIS A 66 -1.18 4.33 -10.21
C HIS A 66 -2.58 3.91 -9.76
N PHE A 67 -2.91 4.01 -8.47
CA PHE A 67 -4.24 3.60 -8.01
C PHE A 67 -5.35 4.56 -8.44
N SER A 68 -5.06 5.85 -8.59
CA SER A 68 -6.08 6.81 -9.03
C SER A 68 -6.44 6.59 -10.51
N SER A 69 -5.48 6.18 -11.34
CA SER A 69 -5.72 5.85 -12.74
C SER A 69 -6.36 4.47 -12.90
N MET A 70 -5.83 3.45 -12.25
CA MET A 70 -6.35 2.07 -12.32
C MET A 70 -7.79 1.97 -11.83
N LEU A 71 -8.17 2.77 -10.83
CA LEU A 71 -9.50 2.73 -10.22
C LEU A 71 -10.40 3.89 -10.68
N TYR A 72 -10.01 4.63 -11.73
CA TYR A 72 -10.70 5.82 -12.22
C TYR A 72 -12.20 5.58 -12.46
N ASP A 73 -12.54 4.53 -13.20
CA ASP A 73 -13.93 4.18 -13.53
C ASP A 73 -14.65 3.42 -12.41
N TYR A 74 -13.93 3.05 -11.35
CA TYR A 74 -14.40 2.13 -10.31
C TYR A 74 -14.58 2.79 -8.94
N SER A 75 -14.18 4.05 -8.78
CA SER A 75 -14.26 4.78 -7.52
C SER A 75 -14.31 6.29 -7.72
N ASP A 76 -15.36 6.94 -7.22
CA ASP A 76 -15.51 8.39 -7.25
C ASP A 76 -14.34 9.13 -6.58
N VAL A 77 -13.76 8.52 -5.53
CA VAL A 77 -12.59 9.07 -4.84
C VAL A 77 -11.37 9.00 -5.76
N ALA A 78 -11.12 7.85 -6.40
CA ALA A 78 -10.03 7.69 -7.36
C ALA A 78 -10.16 8.68 -8.51
N LYS A 79 -11.37 8.83 -9.07
CA LYS A 79 -11.70 9.81 -10.12
C LYS A 79 -11.38 11.23 -9.70
N LYS A 80 -11.85 11.67 -8.52
CA LYS A 80 -11.55 13.01 -7.96
C LYS A 80 -10.06 13.22 -7.75
N MET A 81 -9.35 12.19 -7.28
CA MET A 81 -7.90 12.25 -7.09
C MET A 81 -7.17 12.35 -8.44
N PHE A 82 -7.63 11.62 -9.45
CA PHE A 82 -7.08 11.67 -10.80
C PHE A 82 -7.31 13.03 -11.47
N ASP A 83 -8.57 13.47 -11.58
CA ASP A 83 -8.99 14.71 -12.23
C ASP A 83 -8.43 15.97 -11.53
N GLY A 84 -8.14 15.87 -10.23
CA GLY A 84 -7.61 16.96 -9.43
C GLY A 84 -6.08 16.90 -9.25
N PRO A 85 -5.60 16.47 -8.07
CA PRO A 85 -4.19 16.56 -7.71
C PRO A 85 -3.25 15.78 -8.63
N VAL A 86 -3.65 14.60 -9.12
CA VAL A 86 -2.79 13.77 -10.00
C VAL A 86 -2.62 14.43 -11.37
N THR A 87 -3.70 14.83 -12.05
CA THR A 87 -3.62 15.51 -13.36
C THR A 87 -2.77 16.78 -13.27
N LYS A 88 -2.97 17.60 -12.23
CA LYS A 88 -2.15 18.80 -11.97
C LYS A 88 -0.67 18.48 -11.76
N HIS A 89 -0.35 17.31 -11.23
CA HIS A 89 1.03 16.86 -11.07
C HIS A 89 1.60 16.35 -12.40
N LEU A 90 0.85 15.55 -13.15
CA LEU A 90 1.26 15.01 -14.45
C LEU A 90 1.52 16.11 -15.49
N GLN A 91 0.73 17.20 -15.45
CA GLN A 91 0.92 18.38 -16.31
C GLN A 91 2.26 19.10 -16.08
N LYS A 92 2.92 18.92 -14.94
CA LYS A 92 4.18 19.60 -14.61
C LYS A 92 5.42 18.93 -15.21
N LEU A 93 5.26 17.88 -16.02
CA LEU A 93 6.36 17.16 -16.68
C LEU A 93 7.47 16.73 -15.71
N THR A 94 7.09 16.34 -14.49
CA THR A 94 8.04 15.80 -13.50
C THR A 94 8.63 14.47 -14.00
N PRO A 95 9.78 14.01 -13.46
CA PRO A 95 10.34 12.70 -13.84
C PRO A 95 9.35 11.55 -13.65
N ILE A 96 8.47 11.63 -12.64
CA ILE A 96 7.43 10.63 -12.41
C ILE A 96 6.32 10.71 -13.46
N ALA A 97 5.97 11.91 -13.94
CA ALA A 97 5.01 12.09 -15.02
C ALA A 97 5.54 11.58 -16.36
N ALA A 98 6.80 11.89 -16.69
CA ALA A 98 7.46 11.38 -17.89
C ALA A 98 7.55 9.84 -17.86
N ARG A 99 7.88 9.28 -16.69
CA ARG A 99 7.86 7.83 -16.46
C ARG A 99 6.46 7.25 -16.64
N TYR A 100 5.44 7.82 -16.01
CA TYR A 100 4.06 7.34 -16.12
C TYR A 100 3.58 7.31 -17.58
N ASN A 101 3.80 8.40 -18.32
CA ASN A 101 3.40 8.51 -19.72
C ASN A 101 4.08 7.46 -20.63
N LYS A 102 5.32 7.05 -20.32
CA LYS A 102 6.03 6.00 -21.06
C LYS A 102 5.33 4.64 -20.98
N TYR A 103 4.58 4.38 -19.91
CA TYR A 103 3.91 3.10 -19.68
C TYR A 103 2.48 3.05 -20.19
N LEU A 104 1.96 4.16 -20.71
CA LEU A 104 0.62 4.23 -21.28
C LEU A 104 0.66 3.80 -22.74
N SER A 105 -0.16 2.82 -23.09
CA SER A 105 -0.43 2.45 -24.48
C SER A 105 -1.92 2.27 -24.70
N LEU A 106 -2.41 2.66 -25.88
CA LEU A 106 -3.78 2.35 -26.29
C LEU A 106 -3.79 0.93 -26.86
N VAL A 107 -4.68 0.09 -26.35
CA VAL A 107 -4.88 -1.28 -26.79
C VAL A 107 -6.35 -1.54 -27.08
N GLU A 108 -6.64 -2.34 -28.11
CA GLU A 108 -8.00 -2.83 -28.33
C GLU A 108 -8.28 -3.98 -27.36
N LEU A 109 -9.22 -3.78 -26.43
CA LEU A 109 -9.61 -4.82 -25.49
C LEU A 109 -10.57 -5.79 -26.18
N LYS A 110 -10.24 -7.08 -26.22
CA LYS A 110 -11.12 -8.14 -26.75
C LYS A 110 -11.42 -9.17 -25.68
N VAL A 111 -12.70 -9.49 -25.50
CA VAL A 111 -13.16 -10.55 -24.58
C VAL A 111 -13.92 -11.58 -25.40
N ASN A 112 -13.43 -12.83 -25.40
CA ASN A 112 -14.00 -13.93 -26.20
C ASN A 112 -14.17 -13.56 -27.69
N GLY A 113 -13.20 -12.83 -28.26
CA GLY A 113 -13.22 -12.38 -29.65
C GLY A 113 -14.03 -11.10 -29.92
N ASN A 114 -14.85 -10.64 -28.98
CA ASN A 114 -15.63 -9.41 -29.13
C ASN A 114 -14.82 -8.19 -28.70
N SER A 115 -14.77 -7.16 -29.55
CA SER A 115 -14.12 -5.88 -29.24
C SER A 115 -14.95 -5.10 -28.22
N LEU A 116 -14.30 -4.67 -27.14
CA LEU A 116 -14.83 -3.76 -26.13
C LEU A 116 -14.30 -2.33 -26.31
N GLY A 117 -13.68 -2.05 -27.46
CA GLY A 117 -13.11 -0.75 -27.81
C GLY A 117 -11.68 -0.54 -27.32
N LEU A 118 -11.17 0.67 -27.56
CA LEU A 118 -9.84 1.08 -27.14
C LEU A 118 -9.82 1.37 -25.63
N LYS A 119 -8.82 0.80 -24.95
CA LYS A 119 -8.55 0.99 -23.53
C LYS A 119 -7.09 1.39 -23.34
N THR A 120 -6.80 2.05 -22.22
CA THR A 120 -5.42 2.38 -21.84
C THR A 120 -4.84 1.22 -21.04
N ARG A 121 -3.77 0.61 -21.55
CA ARG A 121 -2.95 -0.35 -20.83
C ARG A 121 -1.82 0.38 -20.10
N ILE A 122 -1.53 -0.07 -18.88
CA ILE A 122 -0.41 0.42 -18.07
C ILE A 122 0.58 -0.73 -17.88
N ASP A 123 1.70 -0.69 -18.60
CA ASP A 123 2.74 -1.72 -18.51
C ASP A 123 3.80 -1.32 -17.47
N MET A 124 3.62 -1.72 -16.21
CA MET A 124 4.57 -1.39 -15.15
C MET A 124 5.84 -2.24 -15.24
N SER A 125 7.01 -1.63 -15.03
CA SER A 125 8.25 -2.38 -14.87
C SER A 125 8.34 -3.02 -13.48
N GLN A 126 9.20 -4.03 -13.32
CA GLN A 126 9.44 -4.65 -12.02
C GLN A 126 9.87 -3.62 -10.96
N GLU A 127 10.66 -2.62 -11.34
CA GLU A 127 11.06 -1.56 -10.41
C GLU A 127 9.86 -0.72 -9.94
N ASP A 128 8.86 -0.51 -10.79
CA ASP A 128 7.65 0.22 -10.40
C ASP A 128 6.75 -0.63 -9.50
N CYS A 129 6.69 -1.94 -9.72
CA CYS A 129 6.08 -2.87 -8.76
C CYS A 129 6.78 -2.78 -7.40
N ASN A 130 8.12 -2.79 -7.38
CA ASN A 130 8.90 -2.64 -6.15
C ASN A 130 8.61 -1.31 -5.43
N ARG A 131 8.37 -0.21 -6.17
CA ARG A 131 7.96 1.08 -5.57
C ARG A 131 6.66 0.94 -4.80
N LEU A 132 5.66 0.30 -5.39
CA LEU A 132 4.37 0.05 -4.74
C LEU A 132 4.54 -0.80 -3.48
N GLU A 133 5.36 -1.85 -3.55
CA GLU A 133 5.65 -2.72 -2.41
C GLU A 133 6.34 -1.98 -1.26
N ARG A 134 7.31 -1.11 -1.56
CA ARG A 134 8.00 -0.30 -0.54
C ARG A 134 7.04 0.61 0.23
N VAL A 135 6.08 1.23 -0.45
CA VAL A 135 5.06 2.07 0.20
C VAL A 135 4.07 1.23 1.01
N ALA A 136 3.65 0.08 0.47
CA ALA A 136 2.78 -0.86 1.18
C ALA A 136 3.44 -1.39 2.47
N GLU A 137 4.73 -1.74 2.40
CA GLU A 137 5.54 -2.12 3.56
C GLU A 137 5.65 -0.96 4.56
N MET A 138 5.90 0.26 4.09
CA MET A 138 5.95 1.45 4.94
C MET A 138 4.61 1.67 5.67
N PHE A 139 3.48 1.53 4.98
CA PHE A 139 2.16 1.60 5.61
C PHE A 139 1.99 0.51 6.67
N ALA A 140 2.29 -0.75 6.36
CA ALA A 140 2.16 -1.85 7.32
C ALA A 140 3.04 -1.65 8.56
N ARG A 141 4.29 -1.22 8.39
CA ARG A 141 5.21 -0.95 9.52
C ARG A 141 4.72 0.21 10.39
N GLY A 142 4.24 1.29 9.76
CA GLY A 142 3.67 2.42 10.49
C GLY A 142 2.40 2.05 11.26
N LEU A 143 1.48 1.32 10.62
CA LEU A 143 0.27 0.82 11.26
C LEU A 143 0.57 -0.20 12.36
N TYR A 144 1.58 -1.05 12.19
CA TYR A 144 2.05 -1.94 13.23
C TYR A 144 2.49 -1.16 14.47
N TYR A 145 3.28 -0.10 14.29
CA TYR A 145 3.69 0.76 15.39
C TYR A 145 2.49 1.45 16.06
N TRP A 146 1.55 1.96 15.26
CA TRP A 146 0.32 2.57 15.75
C TRP A 146 -0.48 1.66 16.70
N HIS A 147 -0.57 0.37 16.37
CA HIS A 147 -1.30 -0.60 17.20
C HIS A 147 -0.49 -1.10 18.40
N ASN A 148 0.80 -1.40 18.22
CA ASN A 148 1.58 -2.14 19.21
C ASN A 148 2.55 -1.28 20.02
N GLN A 149 2.75 -0.03 19.63
CA GLN A 149 3.76 0.88 20.21
C GLN A 149 5.18 0.29 20.18
N GLN A 150 5.46 -0.55 19.18
CA GLN A 150 6.71 -1.26 18.98
C GLN A 150 7.10 -1.19 17.50
N THR A 151 8.40 -1.13 17.22
CA THR A 151 8.87 -1.14 15.83
C THR A 151 8.88 -2.55 15.26
N ALA A 152 8.51 -2.68 13.98
CA ALA A 152 8.57 -3.94 13.26
C ALA A 152 9.95 -4.24 12.67
N GLN A 153 11.03 -3.57 13.11
CA GLN A 153 12.35 -3.62 12.46
C GLN A 153 12.93 -5.05 12.39
N LYS A 154 12.61 -5.89 13.37
CA LYS A 154 13.03 -7.31 13.42
C LYS A 154 12.19 -8.23 12.52
N LEU A 155 11.10 -7.71 11.95
CA LEU A 155 10.19 -8.44 11.08
C LEU A 155 10.50 -8.13 9.60
N LYS A 156 10.35 -9.16 8.77
CA LYS A 156 10.36 -9.05 7.31
C LYS A 156 8.95 -8.90 6.80
N ALA A 157 8.78 -8.04 5.79
CA ALA A 157 7.51 -7.86 5.12
C ALA A 157 7.47 -8.77 3.88
N LYS A 158 6.39 -9.55 3.74
CA LYS A 158 5.98 -10.14 2.46
C LYS A 158 4.80 -9.34 1.96
N VAL A 159 4.99 -8.62 0.86
CA VAL A 159 3.92 -7.84 0.22
C VAL A 159 3.39 -8.65 -0.97
N VAL A 160 2.07 -8.65 -1.13
CA VAL A 160 1.39 -9.29 -2.25
C VAL A 160 0.36 -8.31 -2.80
N TYR A 161 0.51 -7.93 -4.08
CA TYR A 161 -0.52 -7.18 -4.80
C TYR A 161 -1.76 -8.04 -5.01
N LEU A 162 -2.93 -7.53 -4.64
CA LEU A 162 -4.19 -8.26 -4.69
C LEU A 162 -4.93 -7.96 -5.99
N THR A 163 -5.02 -8.97 -6.86
CA THR A 163 -5.96 -8.97 -7.99
C THR A 163 -7.34 -9.48 -7.51
N PRO A 164 -8.44 -9.25 -8.25
CA PRO A 164 -9.75 -9.79 -7.89
C PRO A 164 -9.73 -11.31 -7.64
N LYS A 165 -9.00 -12.06 -8.48
CA LYS A 165 -8.80 -13.51 -8.30
C LYS A 165 -8.12 -13.84 -6.98
N ARG A 166 -6.97 -13.21 -6.70
CA ARG A 166 -6.23 -13.43 -5.44
C ARG A 166 -7.03 -13.04 -4.21
N PHE A 167 -7.79 -11.94 -4.30
CA PHE A 167 -8.65 -11.52 -3.20
C PHE A 167 -9.75 -12.54 -2.92
N LYS A 168 -10.39 -13.12 -3.96
CA LYS A 168 -11.38 -14.18 -3.79
C LYS A 168 -10.78 -15.39 -3.06
N ASP A 169 -9.62 -15.87 -3.51
CA ASP A 169 -8.93 -17.01 -2.90
C ASP A 169 -8.60 -16.72 -1.43
N PHE A 170 -8.10 -15.50 -1.16
CA PHE A 170 -7.69 -15.08 0.17
C PHE A 170 -8.87 -14.77 1.11
N SER A 171 -9.99 -14.27 0.59
CA SER A 171 -11.13 -13.78 1.38
C SER A 171 -11.69 -14.83 2.37
N THR A 172 -11.57 -16.10 2.00
CA THR A 172 -11.96 -17.26 2.83
C THR A 172 -11.17 -17.35 4.15
N HIS A 173 -9.94 -16.82 4.17
CA HIS A 173 -9.02 -16.84 5.30
C HIS A 173 -8.95 -15.49 6.06
N MET A 174 -9.71 -14.48 5.64
CA MET A 174 -9.69 -13.12 6.24
C MET A 174 -10.50 -12.95 7.52
N LYS A 175 -11.32 -13.95 7.90
CA LYS A 175 -12.22 -13.88 9.06
C LYS A 175 -11.57 -13.40 10.39
N PRO A 176 -10.28 -13.64 10.71
CA PRO A 176 -9.71 -13.15 11.97
C PRO A 176 -9.26 -11.68 11.94
N LEU A 177 -9.31 -10.98 10.81
CA LEU A 177 -8.81 -9.60 10.73
C LEU A 177 -9.87 -8.57 11.12
N LYS A 178 -9.48 -7.59 11.93
CA LYS A 178 -10.35 -6.47 12.32
C LYS A 178 -10.20 -5.32 11.34
N LEU A 179 -11.32 -4.79 10.85
CA LEU A 179 -11.37 -3.65 9.93
C LEU A 179 -11.19 -2.30 10.67
N TYR A 180 -10.38 -1.42 10.08
CA TYR A 180 -10.09 -0.07 10.55
C TYR A 180 -10.32 0.94 9.42
N PRO A 181 -11.49 1.61 9.39
CA PRO A 181 -11.78 2.62 8.39
C PRO A 181 -11.20 3.98 8.82
N ILE A 182 -9.92 4.22 8.55
CA ILE A 182 -9.29 5.52 8.87
C ILE A 182 -9.95 6.60 8.02
N PHE A 183 -9.97 6.41 6.70
CA PHE A 183 -10.70 7.21 5.72
C PHE A 183 -11.63 6.27 4.97
N PRO A 184 -12.91 6.16 5.35
CA PRO A 184 -13.85 5.26 4.68
C PRO A 184 -13.77 5.43 3.16
N ILE A 185 -13.67 4.33 2.42
CA ILE A 185 -13.42 4.29 0.97
C ILE A 185 -12.00 4.71 0.60
N THR A 186 -11.50 5.89 0.98
CA THR A 186 -10.18 6.38 0.53
C THR A 186 -9.03 5.47 0.96
N PHE A 187 -8.96 5.16 2.25
CA PHE A 187 -7.96 4.29 2.83
C PHE A 187 -8.48 3.59 4.08
N GLU A 188 -8.54 2.26 3.98
CA GLU A 188 -8.99 1.39 5.04
C GLU A 188 -8.01 0.22 5.14
N TYR A 189 -7.94 -0.43 6.30
CA TYR A 189 -7.15 -1.65 6.40
C TYR A 189 -7.78 -2.66 7.36
N ALA A 190 -7.58 -3.93 7.06
CA ALA A 190 -7.83 -5.02 8.00
C ALA A 190 -6.50 -5.38 8.68
N TYR A 191 -6.54 -5.66 9.98
CA TYR A 191 -5.35 -5.95 10.78
C TYR A 191 -5.58 -7.11 11.74
N GLY A 192 -4.58 -7.98 11.84
CA GLY A 192 -4.49 -9.08 12.79
C GLY A 192 -3.08 -9.21 13.33
N TYR A 193 -2.97 -9.68 14.58
CA TYR A 193 -1.72 -9.72 15.34
C TYR A 193 -1.63 -10.99 16.19
N VAL A 194 -0.46 -11.61 16.22
CA VAL A 194 -0.16 -12.78 17.04
C VAL A 194 0.79 -12.37 18.14
N SER A 195 0.26 -12.12 19.34
CA SER A 195 1.03 -11.62 20.49
C SER A 195 2.23 -12.49 20.88
N ALA A 196 2.09 -13.81 20.77
CA ALA A 196 3.17 -14.76 21.09
C ALA A 196 4.40 -14.63 20.18
N THR A 197 4.20 -14.21 18.93
CA THR A 197 5.29 -14.12 17.93
C THR A 197 5.65 -12.70 17.54
N GLY A 198 4.78 -11.72 17.83
CA GLY A 198 4.88 -10.36 17.33
C GLY A 198 4.54 -10.23 15.84
N GLU A 199 4.05 -11.28 15.20
CA GLU A 199 3.75 -11.28 13.77
C GLU A 199 2.41 -10.60 13.50
N ALA A 200 2.27 -10.02 12.32
CA ALA A 200 1.06 -9.30 11.92
C ALA A 200 0.68 -9.56 10.47
N ALA A 201 -0.61 -9.43 10.19
CA ALA A 201 -1.16 -9.47 8.84
C ALA A 201 -1.99 -8.22 8.59
N PHE A 202 -1.89 -7.69 7.37
CA PHE A 202 -2.61 -6.53 6.91
C PHE A 202 -3.27 -6.81 5.57
N ILE A 203 -4.42 -6.18 5.38
CA ILE A 203 -5.00 -5.93 4.06
C ILE A 203 -5.17 -4.45 3.94
N ILE A 204 -4.54 -3.85 2.94
CA ILE A 204 -4.70 -2.42 2.66
C ILE A 204 -5.72 -2.29 1.54
N MET A 205 -6.73 -1.46 1.77
CA MET A 205 -7.72 -1.07 0.78
C MET A 205 -7.51 0.39 0.41
N ILE A 206 -7.49 0.66 -0.89
CA ILE A 206 -7.30 1.98 -1.47
C ILE A 206 -8.49 2.26 -2.38
N TYR A 207 -9.15 3.40 -2.18
CA TYR A 207 -10.33 3.83 -2.94
C TYR A 207 -11.46 2.77 -3.01
N GLY A 208 -11.64 2.01 -1.92
CA GLY A 208 -12.66 0.99 -1.74
C GLY A 208 -12.31 -0.37 -2.32
N LYS A 209 -11.07 -0.57 -2.81
CA LYS A 209 -10.61 -1.82 -3.41
C LYS A 209 -9.43 -2.41 -2.63
N PRO A 210 -9.40 -3.74 -2.39
CA PRO A 210 -8.21 -4.41 -1.85
C PRO A 210 -7.01 -4.19 -2.78
N ALA A 211 -5.94 -3.64 -2.24
CA ALA A 211 -4.72 -3.31 -2.98
C ALA A 211 -3.57 -4.25 -2.62
N PHE A 212 -3.35 -4.47 -1.32
CA PHE A 212 -2.23 -5.26 -0.84
C PHE A 212 -2.64 -6.19 0.29
N GLN A 213 -2.06 -7.38 0.30
CA GLN A 213 -1.92 -8.21 1.48
C GLN A 213 -0.47 -8.10 1.95
N ILE A 214 -0.25 -7.84 3.23
CA ILE A 214 1.11 -7.74 3.80
C ILE A 214 1.21 -8.63 5.03
N LEU A 215 2.26 -9.44 5.09
CA LEU A 215 2.63 -10.23 6.26
C LEU A 215 3.91 -9.67 6.86
N LEU A 216 3.89 -9.29 8.13
CA LEU A 216 5.07 -8.99 8.92
C LEU A 216 5.42 -10.21 9.76
N ILE A 217 6.48 -10.91 9.38
CA ILE A 217 6.86 -12.20 9.97
C ILE A 217 8.32 -12.22 10.43
N LYS A 218 8.66 -13.14 11.33
CA LYS A 218 10.04 -13.32 11.76
C LYS A 218 10.94 -13.70 10.58
N LYS A 219 12.19 -13.22 10.58
CA LYS A 219 13.14 -13.43 9.49
C LYS A 219 13.36 -14.92 9.21
N GLU A 220 13.50 -15.75 10.24
CA GLU A 220 13.77 -17.18 10.09
C GLU A 220 12.58 -17.92 9.46
N LYS A 221 11.35 -17.44 9.72
CA LYS A 221 10.14 -17.97 9.09
C LYS A 221 10.03 -17.50 7.65
N TYR A 222 10.35 -16.23 7.38
CA TYR A 222 10.40 -15.67 6.03
C TYR A 222 11.38 -16.44 5.14
N ASP A 223 12.63 -16.60 5.59
CA ASP A 223 13.69 -17.25 4.82
C ASP A 223 13.34 -18.72 4.51
N ARG A 224 12.67 -19.40 5.45
CA ARG A 224 12.14 -20.75 5.25
C ARG A 224 11.03 -20.79 4.20
N MET A 225 10.09 -19.86 4.25
CA MET A 225 9.01 -19.76 3.26
C MET A 225 9.59 -19.52 1.86
N GLU A 226 10.53 -18.60 1.71
CA GLU A 226 11.18 -18.31 0.43
C GLU A 226 11.99 -19.51 -0.10
N SER A 227 12.66 -20.26 0.77
CA SER A 227 13.36 -21.50 0.39
C SER A 227 12.40 -22.56 -0.17
N LYS A 228 11.23 -22.71 0.46
CA LYS A 228 10.18 -23.63 -0.01
C LYS A 228 9.57 -23.21 -1.35
N VAL A 229 9.43 -21.90 -1.57
CA VAL A 229 8.97 -21.37 -2.86
C VAL A 229 10.01 -21.66 -3.96
N LYS A 230 11.30 -21.42 -3.68
CA LYS A 230 12.39 -21.66 -4.64
C LYS A 230 12.59 -23.13 -4.98
N SER A 231 12.37 -24.02 -4.02
CA SER A 231 12.44 -25.48 -4.24
C SER A 231 11.19 -26.05 -4.92
N GLY A 232 10.16 -25.23 -5.16
CA GLY A 232 8.89 -25.69 -5.73
C GLY A 232 8.01 -26.49 -4.77
N GLU A 233 8.42 -26.66 -3.50
CA GLU A 233 7.60 -27.29 -2.46
C GLU A 233 6.32 -26.48 -2.20
N ILE A 234 6.38 -25.17 -2.42
CA ILE A 234 5.23 -24.28 -2.41
C ILE A 234 5.18 -23.60 -3.78
N ILE A 235 4.03 -23.68 -4.45
CA ILE A 235 3.81 -22.99 -5.73
C ILE A 235 4.05 -21.49 -5.51
N GLN A 236 5.07 -20.96 -6.21
CA GLN A 236 5.25 -19.52 -6.32
C GLN A 236 4.01 -18.94 -6.98
N ILE A 237 3.24 -18.15 -6.24
CA ILE A 237 2.13 -17.42 -6.85
C ILE A 237 2.80 -16.29 -7.67
N HIS A 238 3.08 -16.58 -8.95
CA HIS A 238 3.81 -15.72 -9.88
C HIS A 238 3.40 -14.24 -9.79
N GLU A 239 4.38 -13.34 -9.89
CA GLU A 239 4.17 -11.90 -10.07
C GLU A 239 3.13 -11.65 -11.17
N PRO A 240 2.23 -10.69 -10.99
CA PRO A 240 1.15 -10.49 -11.95
C PRO A 240 1.72 -10.05 -13.30
N SER A 241 1.40 -10.77 -14.37
CA SER A 241 0.91 -10.08 -15.55
C SER A 241 -0.38 -9.38 -15.09
N ILE A 242 -0.36 -8.05 -15.03
CA ILE A 242 -1.55 -7.28 -14.66
C ILE A 242 -2.49 -7.34 -15.86
N GLU A 243 -3.33 -8.38 -15.89
CA GLU A 243 -4.48 -8.42 -16.79
C GLU A 243 -5.58 -7.55 -16.19
N ILE A 244 -5.77 -6.38 -16.80
CA ILE A 244 -6.88 -5.46 -16.51
C ILE A 244 -8.12 -6.01 -17.21
N TYR A 245 -9.19 -6.25 -16.44
CA TYR A 245 -10.54 -6.48 -16.97
C TYR A 245 -11.36 -5.20 -16.85
#